data_AF-A0A182FG22-F1
#
_entry.id   AF-A0A182FG22-F1
#
_cell.length_a   1.000
_cell.length_b   1.000
_cell.length_c   1.000
_cell.angle_alpha   90.00
_cell.angle_beta   90.00
_cell.angle_gamma   90.00
#
_symmetry.space_group_name_H-M   'P 1'
#
loop_
_entity.id
_entity.type
_entity.pdbx_description
1 polymer ?
#
loop_
_entity_poly.entity_id
_entity_poly.type
_entity_poly.pdbx_seq_one_letter_code
_entity_poly.pdbx_strand_id
1 'polypeptide(L)'
;MLRSTARFAASLQQDVRALGAISAAANTRYASHSYQCPTNWTLAKEKHRFLSTGRPSPAVSTNVDEVEQKEGFLKRFITKMGWIDNSAVRLRVSSCLLYESVADCIDYDEFFTQFDMPDTFNTWFLITELHVWMLLLRSMAEGSEKGAAGRYLRNHIVETMWNDVTTRAKQLTMDNPSVVRPQIQQLSEQFQAALISYDEGISFDDKALAAALWRRFLSGRCEDYQKLEMLVEYVRKQTAMLDQLSRYDFAIKPKVKWGPLVDSNRGP
;
A
#
# COMPACT_ATOMS: atom_id res chain seq x y z
N MET A 1 9.53 -23.41 -1.93
CA MET A 1 9.91 -22.08 -1.43
C MET A 1 11.11 -21.43 -2.14
N LEU A 2 12.09 -22.18 -2.68
CA LEU A 2 13.36 -21.59 -3.19
C LEU A 2 13.46 -21.28 -4.70
N ARG A 3 12.41 -21.46 -5.52
CA ARG A 3 12.50 -21.25 -6.99
C ARG A 3 12.10 -19.85 -7.49
N SER A 4 11.43 -19.06 -6.65
CA SER A 4 11.02 -17.69 -7.00
C SER A 4 12.12 -16.65 -6.72
N THR A 5 12.82 -16.73 -5.60
CA THR A 5 13.64 -15.64 -5.04
C THR A 5 14.66 -15.02 -6.01
N ALA A 6 15.36 -15.81 -6.83
CA ALA A 6 16.43 -15.29 -7.70
C ALA A 6 15.94 -14.51 -8.94
N ARG A 7 14.79 -14.87 -9.53
CA ARG A 7 14.17 -14.09 -10.63
C ARG A 7 13.47 -12.83 -10.12
N PHE A 8 13.12 -12.80 -8.83
CA PHE A 8 12.41 -11.70 -8.20
C PHE A 8 13.36 -10.54 -7.88
N ALA A 9 14.58 -10.78 -7.38
CA ALA A 9 15.54 -9.72 -7.06
C ALA A 9 15.89 -8.81 -8.27
N ALA A 10 16.07 -9.39 -9.47
CA ALA A 10 16.41 -8.62 -10.67
C ALA A 10 15.22 -7.78 -11.22
N SER A 11 14.00 -8.30 -11.14
CA SER A 11 12.77 -7.54 -11.47
C SER A 11 12.53 -6.42 -10.44
N LEU A 12 12.83 -6.69 -9.16
CA LEU A 12 12.66 -5.75 -8.07
C LEU A 12 13.63 -4.57 -8.15
N GLN A 13 14.85 -4.76 -8.64
CA GLN A 13 15.81 -3.64 -8.76
C GLN A 13 15.46 -2.66 -9.89
N GLN A 14 14.83 -3.13 -10.97
CA GLN A 14 14.17 -2.27 -11.95
C GLN A 14 12.92 -1.60 -11.38
N ASP A 15 12.17 -2.30 -10.52
CA ASP A 15 10.99 -1.78 -9.84
C ASP A 15 11.32 -0.75 -8.73
N VAL A 16 12.47 -0.85 -8.04
CA VAL A 16 12.94 0.14 -7.07
C VAL A 16 13.31 1.44 -7.79
N ARG A 17 13.87 1.36 -9.00
CA ARG A 17 14.04 2.55 -9.88
C ARG A 17 12.68 3.12 -10.31
N ALA A 18 11.69 2.27 -10.56
CA ALA A 18 10.32 2.73 -10.84
C ALA A 18 9.66 3.36 -9.61
N LEU A 19 9.89 2.84 -8.39
CA LEU A 19 9.46 3.44 -7.13
C LEU A 19 10.17 4.76 -6.86
N GLY A 20 11.45 4.87 -7.21
CA GLY A 20 12.18 6.13 -7.18
C GLY A 20 11.65 7.14 -8.17
N ALA A 21 11.24 6.70 -9.37
CA ALA A 21 10.56 7.54 -10.35
C ALA A 21 9.14 7.93 -9.91
N ILE A 22 8.41 7.06 -9.21
CA ILE A 22 7.09 7.36 -8.61
C ILE A 22 7.25 8.36 -7.45
N SER A 23 8.26 8.19 -6.61
CA SER A 23 8.61 9.14 -5.54
C SER A 23 8.99 10.49 -6.13
N ALA A 24 9.85 10.52 -7.15
CA ALA A 24 10.21 11.74 -7.88
C ALA A 24 9.01 12.37 -8.62
N ALA A 25 8.12 11.56 -9.20
CA ALA A 25 6.93 12.02 -9.92
C ALA A 25 5.83 12.53 -8.97
N ALA A 26 5.64 11.92 -7.81
CA ALA A 26 4.83 12.45 -6.73
C ALA A 26 5.39 13.81 -6.30
N ASN A 27 6.70 13.87 -5.99
CA ASN A 27 7.39 15.11 -5.61
C ASN A 27 7.28 16.21 -6.69
N THR A 28 7.28 15.85 -7.98
CA THR A 28 7.18 16.80 -9.11
C THR A 28 5.74 17.24 -9.41
N ARG A 29 4.76 16.32 -9.39
CA ARG A 29 3.33 16.65 -9.67
C ARG A 29 2.73 17.58 -8.62
N TYR A 30 3.24 17.58 -7.39
CA TYR A 30 2.78 18.48 -6.34
C TYR A 30 3.42 19.87 -6.38
N ALA A 31 4.35 20.14 -7.30
CA ALA A 31 4.84 21.50 -7.56
C ALA A 31 3.83 22.37 -8.32
N SER A 32 2.75 21.79 -8.86
CA SER A 32 1.83 22.50 -9.77
C SER A 32 0.35 22.43 -9.41
N HIS A 33 -0.11 21.64 -8.44
CA HIS A 33 -1.54 21.60 -8.06
C HIS A 33 -1.77 21.42 -6.55
N SER A 34 -2.48 22.38 -5.96
CA SER A 34 -3.16 22.29 -4.67
C SER A 34 -4.43 21.45 -4.84
N TYR A 35 -4.35 20.15 -4.55
CA TYR A 35 -5.57 19.35 -4.38
C TYR A 35 -6.00 19.40 -2.92
N GLN A 36 -7.04 20.19 -2.66
CA GLN A 36 -7.87 20.01 -1.48
C GLN A 36 -8.59 18.67 -1.61
N CYS A 37 -8.41 17.79 -0.63
CA CYS A 37 -9.25 16.62 -0.46
C CYS A 37 -10.62 17.09 0.06
N PRO A 38 -11.76 16.75 -0.58
CA PRO A 38 -13.04 17.00 0.02
C PRO A 38 -13.25 15.98 1.14
N THR A 39 -13.04 16.41 2.37
CA THR A 39 -13.67 15.79 3.52
C THR A 39 -15.18 15.86 3.34
N ASN A 40 -15.89 14.80 3.74
CA ASN A 40 -17.35 14.65 3.85
C ASN A 40 -17.97 13.73 2.79
N TRP A 41 -18.03 12.42 3.07
CA TRP A 41 -19.06 11.55 2.53
C TRP A 41 -19.94 11.04 3.66
N THR A 42 -20.96 11.82 4.00
CA THR A 42 -22.11 11.35 4.78
C THR A 42 -22.96 10.40 3.92
N LEU A 43 -23.18 9.19 4.42
CA LEU A 43 -24.05 8.17 3.82
C LEU A 43 -25.49 8.70 3.68
N ALA A 44 -25.87 9.19 2.51
CA ALA A 44 -27.26 9.50 2.19
C ALA A 44 -28.00 8.21 1.82
N LYS A 45 -28.83 7.72 2.74
CA LYS A 45 -29.86 6.70 2.47
C LYS A 45 -30.95 7.32 1.61
N GLU A 46 -31.07 6.89 0.36
CA GLU A 46 -32.17 7.34 -0.49
C GLU A 46 -33.39 6.41 -0.37
N LYS A 47 -34.52 7.00 0.04
CA LYS A 47 -35.83 6.36 0.19
C LYS A 47 -36.51 6.26 -1.17
N HIS A 48 -37.01 5.07 -1.49
CA HIS A 48 -37.94 4.84 -2.60
C HIS A 48 -39.18 5.73 -2.50
N ARG A 49 -39.48 6.48 -3.57
CA ARG A 49 -40.79 7.11 -3.80
C ARG A 49 -41.48 6.45 -4.99
N PHE A 50 -42.66 5.91 -4.72
CA PHE A 50 -43.65 5.50 -5.71
C PHE A 50 -44.19 6.72 -6.45
N LEU A 51 -44.27 6.66 -7.79
CA LEU A 51 -45.18 7.48 -8.58
C LEU A 51 -45.78 6.61 -9.70
N SER A 52 -47.11 6.48 -9.64
CA SER A 52 -48.00 5.95 -10.65
C SER A 52 -48.41 7.09 -11.58
N THR A 53 -48.45 6.86 -12.91
CA THR A 53 -49.47 7.42 -13.81
C THR A 53 -49.45 6.73 -15.18
N GLY A 54 -50.61 6.22 -15.61
CA GLY A 54 -51.23 6.51 -16.92
C GLY A 54 -50.65 5.89 -18.20
N ARG A 55 -51.38 4.90 -18.76
CA ARG A 55 -51.39 4.52 -20.19
C ARG A 55 -52.19 5.56 -21.00
N PRO A 56 -51.96 5.73 -22.33
CA PRO A 56 -52.49 4.75 -23.31
C PRO A 56 -51.56 4.46 -24.51
N SER A 57 -51.81 3.32 -25.16
CA SER A 57 -51.21 2.88 -26.42
C SER A 57 -51.68 3.73 -27.61
N PRO A 58 -50.89 3.75 -28.71
CA PRO A 58 -51.43 3.16 -29.94
C PRO A 58 -50.43 2.31 -30.75
N ALA A 59 -51.02 1.33 -31.45
CA ALA A 59 -50.66 0.70 -32.72
C ALA A 59 -49.19 0.38 -33.09
N VAL A 60 -48.92 -0.93 -33.09
CA VAL A 60 -48.21 -1.76 -34.09
C VAL A 60 -47.46 -1.02 -35.22
N SER A 61 -46.13 -1.18 -35.21
CA SER A 61 -45.34 -1.37 -36.43
C SER A 61 -44.28 -2.43 -36.14
N THR A 62 -44.36 -3.56 -36.86
CA THR A 62 -43.41 -4.66 -36.82
C THR A 62 -42.10 -4.22 -37.46
N ASN A 63 -41.12 -3.83 -36.64
CA ASN A 63 -39.71 -3.83 -37.00
C ASN A 63 -39.02 -4.89 -36.14
N VAL A 64 -39.18 -6.15 -36.53
CA VAL A 64 -38.56 -7.30 -35.85
C VAL A 64 -37.04 -7.34 -36.13
N ASP A 65 -36.56 -6.65 -37.17
CA ASP A 65 -35.13 -6.67 -37.56
C ASP A 65 -34.26 -5.57 -36.91
N GLU A 66 -34.84 -4.53 -36.30
CA GLU A 66 -34.06 -3.42 -35.70
C GLU A 66 -33.75 -3.64 -34.20
N VAL A 67 -34.47 -4.57 -33.55
CA VAL A 67 -34.28 -4.92 -32.13
C VAL A 67 -33.08 -5.86 -31.96
N GLU A 68 -32.87 -6.79 -32.91
CA GLU A 68 -31.81 -7.80 -32.81
C GLU A 68 -30.40 -7.20 -32.97
N GLN A 69 -30.25 -6.15 -33.78
CA GLN A 69 -28.95 -5.47 -33.92
C GLN A 69 -28.58 -4.66 -32.68
N LYS A 70 -29.53 -3.93 -32.07
CA LYS A 70 -29.27 -3.13 -30.86
C LYS A 70 -28.87 -4.01 -29.67
N GLU A 71 -29.49 -5.18 -29.53
CA GLU A 71 -29.10 -6.16 -28.52
C GLU A 71 -27.71 -6.76 -28.77
N GLY A 72 -27.36 -7.03 -30.04
CA GLY A 72 -26.02 -7.50 -30.42
C GLY A 72 -24.91 -6.46 -30.17
N PHE A 73 -25.17 -5.18 -30.46
CA PHE A 73 -24.25 -4.09 -30.17
C PHE A 73 -24.14 -3.85 -28.66
N LEU A 74 -25.25 -3.78 -27.91
CA LEU A 74 -25.25 -3.62 -26.46
C LEU A 74 -24.60 -4.81 -25.76
N LYS A 75 -24.83 -6.05 -26.21
CA LYS A 75 -24.17 -7.25 -25.66
C LYS A 75 -22.67 -7.25 -25.94
N ARG A 76 -22.23 -6.81 -27.12
CA ARG A 76 -20.80 -6.60 -27.42
C ARG A 76 -20.21 -5.46 -26.60
N PHE A 77 -20.93 -4.36 -26.39
CA PHE A 77 -20.51 -3.27 -25.52
C PHE A 77 -20.50 -3.68 -24.05
N ILE A 78 -21.49 -4.39 -23.53
CA ILE A 78 -21.55 -4.88 -22.13
C ILE A 78 -20.49 -5.96 -21.90
N THR A 79 -20.21 -6.82 -22.88
CA THR A 79 -19.11 -7.79 -22.78
C THR A 79 -17.75 -7.09 -22.84
N LYS A 80 -17.62 -6.02 -23.62
CA LYS A 80 -16.38 -5.25 -23.74
C LYS A 80 -16.20 -4.22 -22.61
N MET A 81 -17.29 -3.77 -21.97
CA MET A 81 -17.34 -2.78 -20.89
C MET A 81 -17.42 -3.44 -19.51
N GLY A 82 -18.01 -4.64 -19.40
CA GLY A 82 -17.96 -5.47 -18.18
C GLY A 82 -16.55 -5.98 -17.85
N TRP A 83 -15.63 -5.89 -18.82
CA TRP A 83 -14.19 -6.10 -18.66
C TRP A 83 -13.40 -4.78 -18.51
N ILE A 84 -14.05 -3.61 -18.63
CA ILE A 84 -13.45 -2.30 -18.34
C ILE A 84 -13.56 -2.06 -16.82
N ASP A 85 -12.59 -2.66 -16.13
CA ASP A 85 -11.73 -2.04 -15.12
C ASP A 85 -12.30 -1.47 -13.81
N ASN A 86 -13.31 -2.10 -13.22
CA ASN A 86 -13.51 -1.98 -11.76
C ASN A 86 -12.31 -2.54 -10.96
N SER A 87 -11.41 -3.31 -11.60
CA SER A 87 -10.19 -3.84 -10.97
C SER A 87 -9.24 -2.74 -10.53
N ALA A 88 -8.89 -1.77 -11.37
CA ALA A 88 -7.95 -0.71 -11.02
C ALA A 88 -8.47 0.14 -9.86
N VAL A 89 -9.75 0.57 -9.91
CA VAL A 89 -10.37 1.34 -8.81
C VAL A 89 -10.38 0.52 -7.51
N ARG A 90 -10.77 -0.76 -7.57
CA ARG A 90 -10.73 -1.62 -6.37
C ARG A 90 -9.32 -1.84 -5.84
N LEU A 91 -8.33 -2.04 -6.71
CA LEU A 91 -6.94 -2.19 -6.30
C LEU A 91 -6.43 -0.89 -5.67
N ARG A 92 -6.81 0.27 -6.21
CA ARG A 92 -6.47 1.56 -5.61
C ARG A 92 -7.08 1.71 -4.22
N VAL A 93 -8.37 1.42 -4.05
CA VAL A 93 -9.03 1.42 -2.73
C VAL A 93 -8.33 0.42 -1.80
N SER A 94 -8.01 -0.77 -2.29
CA SER A 94 -7.30 -1.78 -1.50
C SER A 94 -5.91 -1.30 -1.07
N SER A 95 -5.17 -0.62 -1.95
CA SER A 95 -3.88 0.01 -1.59
C SER A 95 -4.02 1.05 -0.48
N CYS A 96 -5.07 1.88 -0.52
CA CYS A 96 -5.33 2.83 0.55
C CYS A 96 -5.63 2.12 1.87
N LEU A 97 -6.53 1.13 1.86
CA LEU A 97 -6.87 0.33 3.06
C LEU A 97 -5.66 -0.43 3.63
N LEU A 98 -4.79 -0.95 2.77
CA LEU A 98 -3.54 -1.60 3.18
C LEU A 98 -2.62 -0.59 3.89
N TYR A 99 -2.47 0.61 3.34
CA TYR A 99 -1.69 1.67 4.00
C TYR A 99 -2.33 2.17 5.30
N GLU A 100 -3.64 2.37 5.33
CA GLU A 100 -4.39 2.74 6.54
C GLU A 100 -4.17 1.71 7.66
N SER A 101 -4.10 0.41 7.33
CA SER A 101 -3.78 -0.62 8.33
C SER A 101 -2.39 -0.43 8.96
N VAL A 102 -1.44 0.21 8.27
CA VAL A 102 -0.14 0.57 8.85
C VAL A 102 -0.28 1.82 9.71
N ALA A 103 -0.92 2.85 9.18
CA ALA A 103 -1.04 4.14 9.85
C ALA A 103 -1.85 4.06 11.16
N ASP A 104 -2.91 3.23 11.19
CA ASP A 104 -3.90 3.22 12.26
C ASP A 104 -3.86 1.98 13.16
N CYS A 105 -3.27 0.86 12.70
CA CYS A 105 -3.31 -0.41 13.44
C CYS A 105 -1.95 -0.91 13.94
N ILE A 106 -0.87 -0.13 13.78
CA ILE A 106 0.43 -0.40 14.39
C ILE A 106 0.52 0.33 15.72
N ASP A 107 1.01 -0.36 16.75
CA ASP A 107 1.35 0.25 18.03
C ASP A 107 2.74 0.91 17.94
N TYR A 108 2.78 2.15 17.45
CA TYR A 108 4.02 2.91 17.32
C TYR A 108 4.70 3.18 18.68
N ASP A 109 3.91 3.35 19.73
CA ASP A 109 4.39 3.62 21.09
C ASP A 109 5.15 2.42 21.67
N GLU A 110 4.73 1.19 21.35
CA GLU A 110 5.45 -0.04 21.70
C GLU A 110 6.86 -0.03 21.07
N PHE A 111 7.01 0.36 19.81
CA PHE A 111 8.32 0.49 19.17
C PHE A 111 9.17 1.60 19.80
N PHE A 112 8.58 2.77 20.08
CA PHE A 112 9.30 3.87 20.72
C PHE A 112 9.88 3.42 22.07
N THR A 113 9.07 2.72 22.86
CA THR A 113 9.44 2.23 24.19
C THR A 113 10.48 1.12 24.11
N GLN A 114 10.25 0.07 23.30
CA GLN A 114 11.15 -1.09 23.25
C GLN A 114 12.52 -0.74 22.68
N PHE A 115 12.61 0.21 21.74
CA PHE A 115 13.86 0.57 21.06
C PHE A 115 14.47 1.90 21.51
N ASP A 116 13.96 2.51 22.59
CA ASP A 116 14.41 3.82 23.10
C ASP A 116 14.42 4.90 22.02
N MET A 117 13.45 4.85 21.11
CA MET A 117 13.39 5.79 20.00
C MET A 117 12.59 7.02 20.40
N PRO A 118 13.03 8.23 20.01
CA PRO A 118 12.28 9.44 20.30
C PRO A 118 11.02 9.51 19.44
N ASP A 119 9.90 9.98 20.01
CA ASP A 119 8.68 10.26 19.25
C ASP A 119 8.91 11.47 18.32
N THR A 120 9.29 11.15 17.08
CA THR A 120 9.59 12.14 16.04
C THR A 120 9.05 11.66 14.71
N PHE A 121 8.87 12.59 13.78
CA PHE A 121 8.52 12.29 12.39
C PHE A 121 9.44 11.26 11.74
N ASN A 122 10.74 11.32 12.02
CA ASN A 122 11.70 10.37 11.46
C ASN A 122 11.49 8.96 12.03
N THR A 123 11.27 8.84 13.34
CA THR A 123 11.00 7.54 13.98
C THR A 123 9.68 6.94 13.51
N TRP A 124 8.63 7.76 13.43
CA TRP A 124 7.35 7.35 12.83
C TRP A 124 7.54 6.84 11.39
N PHE A 125 8.37 7.53 10.59
CA PHE A 125 8.65 7.12 9.22
C PHE A 125 9.41 5.79 9.16
N LEU A 126 10.39 5.55 10.04
CA LEU A 126 11.13 4.28 10.10
C LEU A 126 10.21 3.08 10.35
N ILE A 127 9.30 3.20 11.32
CA ILE A 127 8.33 2.14 11.64
C ILE A 127 7.35 1.98 10.46
N THR A 128 6.83 3.07 9.92
CA THR A 128 5.91 3.04 8.77
C THR A 128 6.55 2.40 7.54
N GLU A 129 7.80 2.75 7.23
CA GLU A 129 8.60 2.21 6.13
C GLU A 129 8.73 0.69 6.22
N LEU A 130 9.07 0.16 7.40
CA LEU A 130 9.22 -1.28 7.60
C LEU A 130 7.92 -2.03 7.30
N HIS A 131 6.79 -1.52 7.80
CA HIS A 131 5.49 -2.13 7.58
C HIS A 131 5.00 -1.99 6.14
N VAL A 132 5.21 -0.83 5.52
CA VAL A 132 4.94 -0.62 4.11
C VAL A 132 5.76 -1.59 3.27
N TRP A 133 7.06 -1.76 3.54
CA TRP A 133 7.90 -2.73 2.84
C TRP A 133 7.31 -4.15 2.91
N MET A 134 6.85 -4.60 4.08
CA MET A 134 6.21 -5.92 4.21
C MET A 134 4.94 -6.05 3.35
N LEU A 135 4.15 -4.97 3.23
CA LEU A 135 3.02 -4.93 2.31
C LEU A 135 3.45 -4.94 0.85
N LEU A 136 4.55 -4.25 0.49
CA LEU A 136 5.09 -4.27 -0.88
C LEU A 136 5.56 -5.67 -1.25
N LEU A 137 6.28 -6.33 -0.34
CA LEU A 137 6.75 -7.71 -0.49
C LEU A 137 5.56 -8.65 -0.79
N ARG A 138 4.50 -8.60 0.03
CA ARG A 138 3.30 -9.42 -0.18
C ARG A 138 2.53 -9.05 -1.45
N SER A 139 2.47 -7.76 -1.80
CA SER A 139 1.80 -7.28 -3.02
C SER A 139 2.40 -7.90 -4.28
N MET A 140 3.70 -8.19 -4.30
CA MET A 140 4.35 -8.78 -5.47
C MET A 140 3.95 -10.23 -5.74
N ALA A 141 3.32 -10.91 -4.79
CA ALA A 141 2.69 -12.22 -5.01
C ALA A 141 1.32 -12.12 -5.72
N GLU A 142 0.78 -10.90 -5.92
CA GLU A 142 -0.54 -10.71 -6.53
C GLU A 142 -0.49 -10.55 -8.07
N GLY A 143 -1.34 -11.33 -8.75
CA GLY A 143 -1.55 -11.27 -10.19
C GLY A 143 -1.17 -12.56 -10.92
N SER A 144 -1.75 -12.80 -12.10
CA SER A 144 -1.35 -13.90 -12.99
C SER A 144 0.03 -13.64 -13.60
N GLU A 145 0.54 -14.57 -14.43
CA GLU A 145 1.77 -14.40 -15.19
C GLU A 145 1.88 -12.97 -15.75
N LYS A 146 2.93 -12.25 -15.33
CA LYS A 146 3.23 -10.80 -15.52
C LYS A 146 2.93 -9.86 -14.36
N GLY A 147 2.29 -10.26 -13.24
CA GLY A 147 2.29 -9.49 -11.97
C GLY A 147 1.75 -8.06 -12.02
N ALA A 148 0.87 -7.73 -12.98
CA ALA A 148 0.40 -6.36 -13.18
C ALA A 148 -0.41 -5.81 -11.98
N ALA A 149 -1.26 -6.65 -11.37
CA ALA A 149 -2.04 -6.27 -10.19
C ALA A 149 -1.14 -6.00 -8.98
N GLY A 150 -0.15 -6.84 -8.72
CA GLY A 150 0.81 -6.65 -7.64
C GLY A 150 1.63 -5.37 -7.78
N ARG A 151 2.15 -5.08 -8.99
CA ARG A 151 2.82 -3.80 -9.26
C ARG A 151 1.89 -2.61 -9.08
N TYR A 152 0.62 -2.72 -9.48
CA TYR A 152 -0.35 -1.66 -9.31
C TYR A 152 -0.62 -1.37 -7.82
N LEU A 153 -0.82 -2.43 -7.03
CA LEU A 153 -1.01 -2.35 -5.58
C LEU A 153 0.20 -1.69 -4.91
N ARG A 154 1.39 -2.23 -5.16
CA ARG A 154 2.66 -1.72 -4.64
C ARG A 154 2.83 -0.22 -4.91
N ASN A 155 2.63 0.19 -6.17
CA ASN A 155 2.82 1.57 -6.58
C ASN A 155 1.83 2.52 -5.87
N HIS A 156 0.56 2.11 -5.72
CA HIS A 156 -0.44 2.94 -5.04
C HIS A 156 -0.30 2.94 -3.51
N ILE A 157 0.23 1.87 -2.90
CA ILE A 157 0.59 1.87 -1.46
C ILE A 157 1.68 2.91 -1.22
N VAL A 158 2.74 2.89 -2.04
CA VAL A 158 3.84 3.86 -1.94
C VAL A 158 3.36 5.29 -2.21
N GLU A 159 2.50 5.50 -3.21
CA GLU A 159 1.88 6.80 -3.46
C GLU A 159 1.08 7.30 -2.24
N THR A 160 0.28 6.43 -1.63
CA THR A 160 -0.53 6.77 -0.45
C THR A 160 0.37 7.14 0.73
N MET A 161 1.44 6.37 0.97
CA MET A 161 2.43 6.68 2.00
C MET A 161 3.07 8.04 1.78
N TRP A 162 3.56 8.35 0.57
CA TRP A 162 4.21 9.65 0.32
C TRP A 162 3.26 10.84 0.45
N ASN A 163 1.96 10.65 0.18
CA ASN A 163 0.95 11.67 0.45
C ASN A 163 0.83 11.95 1.96
N ASP A 164 0.84 10.93 2.82
CA ASP A 164 0.82 11.11 4.28
C ASP A 164 2.12 11.77 4.78
N VAL A 165 3.27 11.26 4.35
CA VAL A 165 4.59 11.81 4.69
C VAL A 165 4.68 13.30 4.33
N THR A 166 4.23 13.68 3.13
CA THR A 166 4.21 15.08 2.69
C THR A 166 3.27 15.93 3.53
N THR A 167 2.09 15.40 3.88
CA THR A 167 1.08 16.10 4.69
C THR A 167 1.61 16.36 6.10
N ARG A 168 2.21 15.36 6.74
CA ARG A 168 2.83 15.50 8.06
C ARG A 168 4.04 16.42 8.05
N ALA A 169 4.93 16.32 7.07
CA ALA A 169 6.10 17.20 6.96
C ALA A 169 5.68 18.67 6.85
N LYS A 170 4.66 18.96 6.02
CA LYS A 170 4.07 20.29 5.88
C LYS A 170 3.51 20.84 7.20
N GLN A 171 2.80 20.02 7.97
CA GLN A 171 2.29 20.41 9.28
C GLN A 171 3.41 20.78 10.26
N LEU A 172 4.53 20.06 10.23
CA LEU A 172 5.67 20.31 11.12
C LEU A 172 6.48 21.55 10.74
N THR A 173 6.53 21.91 9.46
CA THR A 173 7.36 23.04 8.96
C THR A 173 6.53 24.27 8.59
N MET A 174 5.26 24.36 9.02
CA MET A 174 4.34 25.44 8.64
C MET A 174 4.29 25.67 7.12
N ASP A 175 4.20 24.58 6.35
CA ASP A 175 4.16 24.57 4.88
C ASP A 175 5.39 25.18 4.18
N ASN A 176 6.53 25.39 4.87
CA ASN A 176 7.72 25.97 4.24
C ASN A 176 8.38 25.02 3.21
N PRO A 177 8.24 25.26 1.89
CA PRO A 177 8.65 24.29 0.88
C PRO A 177 10.18 24.13 0.77
N SER A 178 10.95 25.15 1.18
CA SER A 178 12.42 25.11 1.09
C SER A 178 13.04 24.17 2.13
N VAL A 179 12.33 23.92 3.24
CA VAL A 179 12.74 22.99 4.30
C VAL A 179 12.20 21.58 4.04
N VAL A 180 10.94 21.47 3.61
CA VAL A 180 10.28 20.17 3.37
C VAL A 180 10.93 19.40 2.23
N ARG A 181 11.21 20.05 1.09
CA ARG A 181 11.64 19.34 -0.12
C ARG A 181 12.95 18.57 0.06
N PRO A 182 14.04 19.16 0.62
CA PRO A 182 15.27 18.40 0.86
C PRO A 182 15.07 17.24 1.83
N GLN A 183 14.25 17.43 2.88
CA GLN A 183 13.97 16.39 3.86
C GLN A 183 13.23 15.20 3.23
N ILE A 184 12.18 15.46 2.44
CA ILE A 184 11.45 14.42 1.72
C ILE A 184 12.35 13.69 0.72
N GLN A 185 13.20 14.42 0.01
CA GLN A 185 14.17 13.83 -0.93
C GLN A 185 15.14 12.88 -0.21
N GLN A 186 15.71 13.32 0.91
CA GLN A 186 16.59 12.49 1.73
C GLN A 186 15.87 11.25 2.27
N LEU A 187 14.64 11.39 2.76
CA LEU A 187 13.82 10.25 3.20
C LEU A 187 13.55 9.27 2.07
N SER A 188 13.28 9.75 0.85
CA SER A 188 13.07 8.90 -0.32
C SER A 188 14.31 8.08 -0.69
N GLU A 189 15.49 8.66 -0.60
CA GLU A 189 16.75 7.95 -0.85
C GLU A 189 17.01 6.89 0.22
N GLN A 190 16.78 7.24 1.49
CA GLN A 190 16.90 6.30 2.60
C GLN A 190 15.89 5.16 2.48
N PHE A 191 14.65 5.45 2.10
CA PHE A 191 13.61 4.46 1.87
C PHE A 191 14.02 3.44 0.82
N GLN A 192 14.52 3.89 -0.34
CA GLN A 192 14.98 2.98 -1.40
C GLN A 192 16.14 2.09 -0.94
N ALA A 193 17.11 2.64 -0.21
CA ALA A 193 18.23 1.88 0.32
C ALA A 193 17.77 0.84 1.38
N ALA A 194 16.80 1.21 2.21
CA ALA A 194 16.21 0.33 3.20
C ALA A 194 15.47 -0.84 2.55
N LEU A 195 14.62 -0.60 1.54
CA LEU A 195 13.91 -1.66 0.82
C LEU A 195 14.88 -2.70 0.24
N ILE A 196 15.96 -2.25 -0.41
CA ILE A 196 16.98 -3.15 -0.96
C ILE A 196 17.63 -3.99 0.15
N SER A 197 17.97 -3.35 1.27
CA SER A 197 18.60 -4.03 2.41
C SER A 197 17.68 -5.06 3.06
N TYR A 198 16.38 -4.78 3.14
CA TYR A 198 15.38 -5.69 3.67
C TYR A 198 15.11 -6.86 2.74
N ASP A 199 15.01 -6.61 1.42
CA ASP A 199 14.84 -7.65 0.41
C ASP A 199 16.00 -8.64 0.39
N GLU A 200 17.24 -8.14 0.55
CA GLU A 200 18.42 -8.98 0.75
C GLU A 200 18.27 -9.79 2.05
N GLY A 201 18.06 -9.11 3.19
CA GLY A 201 17.96 -9.75 4.49
C GLY A 201 16.91 -10.87 4.57
N ILE A 202 15.69 -10.61 4.09
CA ILE A 202 14.59 -11.58 4.16
C ILE A 202 14.85 -12.83 3.30
N SER A 203 15.60 -12.68 2.20
CA SER A 203 15.85 -13.73 1.21
C SER A 203 16.98 -14.68 1.59
N PHE A 204 17.91 -14.25 2.46
CA PHE A 204 19.09 -15.03 2.85
C PHE A 204 18.88 -15.75 4.20
N ASP A 205 19.31 -15.13 5.30
CA ASP A 205 19.22 -15.69 6.64
C ASP A 205 18.92 -14.59 7.68
N ASP A 206 18.66 -15.00 8.92
CA ASP A 206 18.32 -14.07 9.99
C ASP A 206 19.49 -13.16 10.38
N LYS A 207 20.73 -13.53 10.09
CA LYS A 207 21.90 -12.65 10.34
C LYS A 207 21.93 -11.50 9.34
N ALA A 208 21.64 -11.77 8.07
CA ALA A 208 21.53 -10.76 7.03
C ALA A 208 20.36 -9.80 7.32
N LEU A 209 19.21 -10.34 7.73
CA LEU A 209 18.05 -9.53 8.14
C LEU A 209 18.36 -8.68 9.38
N ALA A 210 18.99 -9.29 10.40
CA ALA A 210 19.47 -8.57 11.59
C ALA A 210 20.43 -7.45 11.21
N ALA A 211 21.39 -7.69 10.31
CA ALA A 211 22.32 -6.65 9.87
C ALA A 211 21.62 -5.47 9.18
N ALA A 212 20.58 -5.72 8.37
CA ALA A 212 19.78 -4.67 7.75
C ALA A 212 19.00 -3.86 8.79
N LEU A 213 18.31 -4.53 9.72
CA LEU A 213 17.53 -3.91 10.79
C LEU A 213 18.42 -3.13 11.77
N TRP A 214 19.59 -3.67 12.11
CA TRP A 214 20.58 -3.02 12.98
C TRP A 214 21.07 -1.68 12.42
N ARG A 215 21.38 -1.63 11.12
CA ARG A 215 21.77 -0.37 10.46
C ARG A 215 20.62 0.63 10.41
N ARG A 216 19.39 0.16 10.20
CA ARG A 216 18.24 1.05 9.91
C ARG A 216 17.52 1.53 11.16
N PHE A 217 17.19 0.64 12.10
CA PHE A 217 16.47 0.95 13.33
C PHE A 217 17.41 1.38 14.46
N LEU A 218 18.59 0.77 14.54
CA LEU A 218 19.50 0.97 15.66
C LEU A 218 20.74 1.80 15.27
N SER A 219 20.73 2.43 14.10
CA SER A 219 21.84 3.29 13.61
C SER A 219 23.23 2.63 13.64
N GLY A 220 23.28 1.29 13.52
CA GLY A 220 24.54 0.54 13.64
C GLY A 220 25.12 0.52 15.06
N ARG A 221 24.31 0.77 16.09
CA ARG A 221 24.69 0.71 17.51
C ARG A 221 23.65 -0.12 18.24
N CYS A 222 24.06 -1.17 18.92
CA CYS A 222 23.15 -2.02 19.66
C CYS A 222 23.89 -2.54 20.89
N GLU A 223 23.47 -2.08 22.06
CA GLU A 223 24.00 -2.57 23.34
C GLU A 223 23.25 -3.82 23.80
N ASP A 224 21.97 -3.95 23.42
CA ASP A 224 21.11 -5.08 23.75
C ASP A 224 20.67 -5.84 22.49
N TYR A 225 21.34 -6.96 22.23
CA TYR A 225 21.04 -7.83 21.10
C TYR A 225 19.63 -8.46 21.16
N GLN A 226 18.98 -8.50 22.33
CA GLN A 226 17.61 -9.01 22.45
C GLN A 226 16.62 -8.12 21.68
N LYS A 227 16.86 -6.79 21.65
CA LYS A 227 16.08 -5.86 20.83
C LYS A 227 16.19 -6.18 19.34
N LEU A 228 17.41 -6.51 18.88
CA LEU A 228 17.62 -6.87 17.48
C LEU A 228 16.93 -8.20 17.13
N GLU A 229 17.05 -9.20 18.00
CA GLU A 229 16.35 -10.47 17.86
C GLU A 229 14.82 -10.28 17.84
N MET A 230 14.29 -9.42 18.70
CA MET A 230 12.88 -9.05 18.74
C MET A 230 12.39 -8.47 17.40
N LEU A 231 13.14 -7.54 16.78
CA LEU A 231 12.79 -7.00 15.45
C LEU A 231 12.81 -8.08 14.37
N VAL A 232 13.82 -8.94 14.37
CA VAL A 232 13.95 -10.03 13.38
C VAL A 232 12.76 -10.99 13.50
N GLU A 233 12.44 -11.42 14.72
CA GLU A 233 11.31 -12.31 14.98
C GLU A 233 9.99 -11.64 14.58
N TYR A 234 9.80 -10.37 14.94
CA TYR A 234 8.63 -9.60 14.55
C TYR A 234 8.46 -9.58 13.02
N VAL A 235 9.50 -9.20 12.28
CA VAL A 235 9.46 -9.14 10.81
C VAL A 235 9.13 -10.52 10.22
N ARG A 236 9.73 -11.59 10.72
CA ARG A 236 9.44 -12.97 10.26
C ARG A 236 7.99 -13.36 10.53
N LYS A 237 7.44 -13.05 11.70
CA LYS A 237 6.03 -13.32 12.04
C LYS A 237 5.06 -12.52 11.17
N GLN A 238 5.28 -11.22 11.02
CA GLN A 238 4.39 -10.38 10.21
C GLN A 238 4.43 -10.79 8.73
N THR A 239 5.62 -11.06 8.18
CA THR A 239 5.74 -11.52 6.78
C THR A 239 5.09 -12.88 6.58
N ALA A 240 5.22 -13.82 7.52
CA ALA A 240 4.53 -15.10 7.47
C ALA A 240 3.00 -14.96 7.56
N MET A 241 2.50 -14.06 8.42
CA MET A 241 1.07 -13.76 8.53
C MET A 241 0.52 -13.19 7.21
N LEU A 242 1.23 -12.23 6.61
CA LEU A 242 0.84 -11.64 5.32
C LEU A 242 0.83 -12.67 4.19
N ASP A 243 1.80 -13.59 4.16
CA ASP A 243 1.89 -14.67 3.15
C ASP A 243 0.70 -15.64 3.23
N GLN A 244 0.16 -15.85 4.43
CA GLN A 244 -1.01 -16.72 4.64
C GLN A 244 -2.33 -16.07 4.23
N LEU A 245 -2.37 -14.74 3.99
CA LEU A 245 -3.59 -14.07 3.55
C LEU A 245 -3.96 -14.49 2.14
N SER A 246 -5.23 -14.84 1.95
CA SER A 246 -5.78 -15.11 0.63
C SER A 246 -5.74 -13.85 -0.25
N ARG A 247 -5.75 -14.03 -1.58
CA ARG A 247 -5.94 -12.90 -2.51
C ARG A 247 -7.18 -12.07 -2.15
N TYR A 248 -8.23 -12.71 -1.66
CA TYR A 248 -9.44 -12.00 -1.25
C TYR A 248 -9.17 -11.10 -0.04
N ASP A 249 -8.52 -11.61 1.00
CA ASP A 249 -8.25 -10.88 2.24
C ASP A 249 -7.06 -9.91 2.16
N PHE A 250 -6.27 -9.96 1.08
CA PHE A 250 -5.17 -9.01 0.84
C PHE A 250 -5.48 -8.00 -0.26
N ALA A 251 -5.91 -8.43 -1.46
CA ALA A 251 -5.99 -7.58 -2.66
C ALA A 251 -7.41 -7.16 -3.06
N ILE A 252 -8.45 -7.77 -2.50
CA ILE A 252 -9.86 -7.48 -2.85
C ILE A 252 -10.58 -6.78 -1.70
N LYS A 253 -10.41 -7.31 -0.48
CA LYS A 253 -10.98 -6.79 0.76
C LYS A 253 -9.93 -6.93 1.86
N PRO A 254 -8.94 -6.03 1.90
CA PRO A 254 -7.84 -6.07 2.86
C PRO A 254 -8.34 -6.25 4.31
N LYS A 255 -7.77 -7.22 5.02
CA LYS A 255 -8.00 -7.48 6.45
C LYS A 255 -6.68 -7.85 7.13
N VAL A 256 -5.72 -6.94 7.04
CA VAL A 256 -4.42 -7.12 7.71
C VAL A 256 -4.62 -6.94 9.20
N LYS A 257 -4.11 -7.91 9.98
CA LYS A 257 -4.09 -7.86 11.44
C LYS A 257 -2.65 -7.97 11.89
N TRP A 258 -2.03 -6.82 12.11
CA TRP A 258 -0.67 -6.77 12.63
C TRP A 258 -0.62 -7.40 14.03
N GLY A 259 0.34 -8.30 14.24
CA GLY A 259 0.60 -8.85 15.57
C GLY A 259 1.37 -7.83 16.44
N PRO A 260 1.41 -8.03 17.76
CA PRO A 260 2.18 -7.17 18.66
C PRO A 260 3.69 -7.30 18.40
N LEU A 261 4.46 -6.29 18.82
CA LEU A 261 5.92 -6.36 18.74
C LEU A 261 6.46 -7.39 19.74
N VAL A 262 5.91 -7.40 20.96
CA VAL A 262 6.26 -8.37 22.00
C VAL A 262 5.11 -9.36 22.23
N ASP A 263 5.42 -10.65 22.13
CA ASP A 263 4.46 -11.69 22.49
C ASP A 263 4.20 -11.67 24.00
N SER A 264 2.94 -11.77 24.41
CA SER A 264 2.50 -11.84 25.80
C SER A 264 3.10 -13.02 26.61
N ASN A 265 3.71 -13.98 25.91
CA ASN A 265 4.31 -15.19 26.48
C ASN A 265 5.82 -15.06 26.73
N ARG A 266 6.47 -13.96 26.34
CA ARG A 266 7.82 -13.66 26.81
C ARG A 266 7.69 -13.09 28.22
N GLY A 267 7.92 -13.94 29.22
CA GLY A 267 8.14 -13.48 30.59
C GLY A 267 9.33 -12.50 30.64
N PRO A 268 9.40 -11.69 31.71
CA PRO A 268 10.48 -10.71 31.90
C PRO A 268 11.87 -11.35 31.92
#